data_AF-A0AAT9HGY2-F1
#
_entry.id   AF-A0AAT9HGY2-F1
#
_cell.length_a   1.000
_cell.length_b   1.000
_cell.length_c   1.000
_cell.angle_alpha   90.00
_cell.angle_beta   90.00
_cell.angle_gamma   90.00
#
_symmetry.space_group_name_H-M   'P 1'
#
loop_
_entity.id
_entity.type
_entity.pdbx_description
1 polymer ?
#
loop_
_entity_poly.entity_id
_entity_poly.type
_entity_poly.pdbx_seq_one_letter_code
_entity_poly.pdbx_strand_id
1 'polypeptide(L)'
;MEHAVAVLRAGGCTRVHVVLGARADEVRARASLPGCALVDNPEWERGMGTSLRAGLESLAGTGARAALVSLVDQPGIGAEAVARVLGAYDSPTLSPAPRTTAYAAIRSCSAPRTGRGSPRPPPATGRARLPEHAGGQAHADRVR
;
A
#
# COMPACT_ATOMS: atom_id res chain seq x y z
N MET A 1 -5.21 -16.42 5.32
CA MET A 1 -5.52 -15.38 6.34
C MET A 1 -5.27 -15.94 7.74
N GLU A 2 -6.00 -16.98 8.15
CA GLU A 2 -5.90 -17.57 9.50
C GLU A 2 -4.48 -18.03 9.82
N HIS A 3 -3.81 -18.71 8.89
CA HIS A 3 -2.41 -19.11 9.05
C HIS A 3 -1.48 -17.90 9.29
N ALA A 4 -1.61 -16.83 8.51
CA ALA A 4 -0.80 -15.63 8.67
C ALA A 4 -1.03 -14.96 10.05
N VAL A 5 -2.29 -14.91 10.50
CA VAL A 5 -2.63 -14.42 11.84
C VAL A 5 -2.03 -15.32 12.93
N ALA A 6 -2.11 -16.64 12.78
CA ALA A 6 -1.52 -17.59 13.70
C ALA A 6 0.00 -17.43 13.79
N VAL A 7 0.67 -17.28 12.65
CA VAL A 7 2.11 -17.00 12.56
C VAL A 7 2.49 -15.70 13.28
N LEU A 8 1.75 -14.62 13.03
CA LEU A 8 1.99 -13.34 13.70
C LEU A 8 1.87 -13.48 15.22
N ARG A 9 0.79 -14.10 15.70
CA ARG A 9 0.58 -14.35 17.13
C ARG A 9 1.68 -15.21 17.73
N ALA A 10 2.02 -16.33 17.10
CA ALA A 10 3.09 -17.23 17.55
C ALA A 10 4.46 -16.54 17.56
N GLY A 11 4.68 -15.58 16.66
CA GLY A 11 5.89 -14.77 16.62
C GLY A 11 5.96 -13.65 17.66
N GLY A 12 4.95 -13.48 18.52
CA GLY A 12 4.93 -12.48 19.60
C GLY A 12 3.97 -11.30 19.38
N CYS A 13 3.15 -11.32 18.32
CA CYS A 13 2.21 -10.23 18.07
C CYS A 13 1.00 -10.28 19.01
N THR A 14 0.83 -9.28 19.87
CA THR A 14 -0.27 -9.23 20.86
C THR A 14 -1.57 -8.68 20.30
N ARG A 15 -1.51 -7.73 19.34
CA ARG A 15 -2.69 -7.17 18.66
C ARG A 15 -2.54 -7.25 17.14
N VAL A 16 -3.51 -7.89 16.48
CA VAL A 16 -3.49 -8.09 15.03
C VAL A 16 -4.69 -7.38 14.41
N HIS A 17 -4.39 -6.44 13.52
CA HIS A 17 -5.34 -5.74 12.66
C HIS A 17 -5.32 -6.42 11.29
N VAL A 18 -6.48 -6.74 10.74
CA VAL A 18 -6.63 -7.39 9.44
C VAL A 18 -7.38 -6.45 8.53
N VAL A 19 -6.70 -5.97 7.50
CA VAL A 19 -7.30 -5.05 6.52
C VAL A 19 -8.03 -5.86 5.45
N LEU A 20 -9.32 -5.61 5.31
CA LEU A 20 -10.25 -6.24 4.38
C LEU A 20 -10.52 -5.27 3.23
N GLY A 21 -10.16 -5.66 2.01
CA GLY A 21 -10.52 -4.93 0.79
C GLY A 21 -11.56 -5.71 0.00
N ALA A 22 -11.19 -6.13 -1.21
CA ALA A 22 -12.02 -7.01 -2.02
C ALA A 22 -12.44 -8.28 -1.24
N ARG A 23 -13.72 -8.64 -1.37
CA ARG A 23 -14.34 -9.84 -0.77
C ARG A 23 -14.34 -9.80 0.77
N ALA A 24 -14.48 -8.62 1.37
CA ALA A 24 -14.56 -8.46 2.83
C ALA A 24 -15.67 -9.32 3.46
N ASP A 25 -16.85 -9.35 2.84
CA ASP A 25 -18.00 -10.13 3.32
C ASP A 25 -17.71 -11.63 3.32
N GLU A 26 -17.06 -12.15 2.28
CA GLU A 26 -16.67 -13.55 2.23
C GLU A 26 -15.65 -13.92 3.30
N VAL A 27 -14.71 -13.01 3.60
CA VAL A 27 -13.75 -13.22 4.68
C VAL A 27 -14.49 -13.27 6.02
N ARG A 28 -15.41 -12.35 6.28
CA ARG A 28 -16.21 -12.35 7.51
C ARG A 28 -17.06 -13.60 7.66
N ALA A 29 -17.60 -14.10 6.56
CA ALA A 29 -18.44 -15.29 6.56
C ALA A 29 -17.65 -16.59 6.76
N ARG A 30 -16.37 -16.63 6.38
CA ARG A 30 -15.61 -17.90 6.26
C ARG A 30 -14.37 -18.00 7.13
N ALA A 31 -13.75 -16.89 7.52
CA ALA A 31 -12.50 -16.89 8.27
C ALA A 31 -12.76 -16.71 9.77
N SER A 32 -12.16 -17.58 10.58
CA SER A 32 -12.15 -17.47 12.03
C SER A 32 -10.95 -16.61 12.47
N LEU A 33 -11.22 -15.37 12.87
CA LEU A 33 -10.19 -14.38 13.24
C LEU A 33 -10.41 -13.85 14.67
N PRO A 34 -10.41 -14.73 15.70
CA PRO A 34 -10.70 -14.30 17.07
C PRO A 34 -9.64 -13.30 17.57
N GLY A 35 -10.11 -12.26 18.26
CA GLY A 35 -9.27 -11.22 18.85
C GLY A 35 -8.48 -10.40 17.82
N CYS A 36 -8.88 -10.41 16.55
CA CYS A 36 -8.35 -9.53 15.51
C CYS A 36 -9.26 -8.31 15.33
N ALA A 37 -8.68 -7.14 15.09
CA ALA A 37 -9.41 -5.96 14.65
C ALA A 37 -9.58 -6.01 13.14
N LEU A 38 -10.81 -6.11 12.64
CA LEU A 38 -11.08 -6.07 11.20
C LEU A 38 -11.22 -4.61 10.76
N VAL A 39 -10.51 -4.23 9.70
CA VAL A 39 -10.47 -2.87 9.17
C VAL A 39 -10.91 -2.91 7.72
N ASP A 40 -12.00 -2.21 7.38
CA ASP A 40 -12.43 -2.12 5.98
C ASP A 40 -11.61 -1.07 5.21
N ASN A 41 -11.15 -1.46 4.03
CA ASN A 41 -10.59 -0.56 3.03
C ASN A 41 -11.52 -0.52 1.80
N PRO A 42 -12.48 0.43 1.73
CA PRO A 42 -13.33 0.57 0.55
C PRO A 42 -12.54 1.04 -0.68
N GLU A 43 -11.38 1.68 -0.49
CA GLU A 43 -10.52 2.19 -1.56
C GLU A 43 -9.50 1.15 -2.07
N TRP A 44 -9.74 -0.14 -1.87
CA TRP A 44 -8.79 -1.21 -2.24
C TRP A 44 -8.42 -1.19 -3.74
N GLU A 45 -9.33 -0.74 -4.60
CA GLU A 45 -9.13 -0.64 -6.05
C GLU A 45 -8.04 0.37 -6.45
N ARG A 46 -7.74 1.34 -5.56
CA ARG A 46 -6.69 2.34 -5.77
C ARG A 46 -5.28 1.79 -5.55
N GLY A 47 -5.17 0.51 -5.18
CA GLY A 47 -3.91 -0.22 -5.06
C GLY A 47 -3.46 -0.45 -3.62
N MET A 48 -2.37 -1.20 -3.46
CA MET A 48 -1.90 -1.70 -2.16
C MET A 48 -1.62 -0.59 -1.12
N GLY A 49 -1.26 0.61 -1.58
CA GLY A 49 -0.99 1.74 -0.70
C GLY A 49 -2.19 2.18 0.15
N THR A 50 -3.43 2.04 -0.34
CA THR A 50 -4.62 2.38 0.45
C THR A 50 -4.86 1.37 1.57
N SER A 51 -4.58 0.08 1.34
CA SER A 51 -4.69 -0.93 2.38
C SER A 51 -3.63 -0.75 3.47
N LEU A 52 -2.40 -0.39 3.09
CA LEU A 52 -1.37 -0.05 4.06
C LEU A 52 -1.77 1.17 4.88
N ARG A 53 -2.25 2.23 4.23
CA ARG A 53 -2.74 3.44 4.91
C ARG A 53 -3.87 3.11 5.90
N ALA A 54 -4.92 2.42 5.46
CA ALA A 54 -6.05 2.03 6.31
C ALA A 54 -5.57 1.21 7.52
N GLY A 55 -4.63 0.29 7.31
CA GLY A 55 -4.01 -0.48 8.39
C GLY A 55 -3.30 0.41 9.41
N LEU A 56 -2.46 1.35 8.97
CA LEU A 56 -1.73 2.27 9.87
C LEU A 56 -2.66 3.26 10.57
N GLU A 57 -3.68 3.77 9.88
CA GLU A 57 -4.71 4.65 10.47
C GLU A 57 -5.49 3.92 11.57
N SER A 58 -5.76 2.62 11.40
CA SER A 58 -6.41 1.81 12.44
C SER A 58 -5.59 1.66 13.72
N LEU A 59 -4.29 1.95 13.68
CA LEU A 59 -3.40 1.95 14.85
C LEU A 59 -3.41 3.30 15.56
N ALA A 60 -3.93 4.37 14.96
CA ALA A 60 -4.02 5.68 15.57
C ALA A 60 -4.84 5.59 16.88
N GLY A 61 -4.35 6.22 17.94
CA GLY A 61 -5.00 6.20 19.26
C GLY A 61 -4.83 4.90 20.06
N THR A 62 -4.26 3.83 19.49
CA THR A 62 -4.03 2.57 20.22
C THR A 62 -2.79 2.58 21.14
N GLY A 63 -1.98 3.64 21.06
CA GLY A 63 -0.67 3.74 21.71
C GLY A 63 0.41 2.87 21.04
N ALA A 64 0.11 2.26 19.90
CA ALA A 64 1.09 1.51 19.12
C ALA A 64 2.21 2.44 18.65
N ARG A 65 3.43 1.92 18.75
CA ARG A 65 4.66 2.69 18.53
C ARG A 65 5.52 2.15 17.39
N ALA A 66 5.19 0.94 16.94
CA ALA A 66 5.70 0.30 15.76
C ALA A 66 4.60 -0.61 15.18
N ALA A 67 4.73 -0.90 13.89
CA ALA A 67 3.92 -1.86 13.18
C ALA A 67 4.83 -2.76 12.35
N LEU A 68 4.66 -4.07 12.45
CA LEU A 68 5.11 -4.99 11.41
C LEU A 68 3.92 -5.31 10.52
N VAL A 69 4.19 -5.20 9.23
CA VAL A 69 3.23 -5.41 8.17
C VAL A 69 3.56 -6.73 7.50
N SER A 70 2.57 -7.61 7.38
CA SER A 70 2.72 -8.89 6.71
C SER A 70 1.69 -9.02 5.60
N LEU A 71 2.13 -9.54 4.46
CA LEU A 71 1.26 -9.94 3.36
C LEU A 71 0.81 -11.38 3.61
N VAL A 72 -0.50 -11.63 3.53
CA VAL A 72 -1.10 -12.91 3.94
C VAL A 72 -0.89 -14.07 2.95
N ASP A 73 -0.22 -13.81 1.84
CA ASP A 73 0.05 -14.72 0.73
C ASP A 73 1.52 -15.19 0.67
N GLN A 74 2.29 -14.99 1.75
CA GLN A 74 3.70 -15.41 1.84
C GLN A 74 3.85 -16.70 2.65
N PRO A 75 3.79 -17.90 2.02
CA PRO A 75 3.83 -19.18 2.74
C PRO A 75 5.19 -19.50 3.40
N GLY A 76 6.25 -18.75 3.10
CA GLY A 76 7.58 -18.94 3.67
C GLY A 76 7.87 -18.14 4.95
N ILE A 77 6.96 -17.26 5.38
CA ILE A 77 7.15 -16.45 6.59
C ILE A 77 6.59 -17.20 7.78
N GLY A 78 7.47 -17.69 8.64
CA GLY A 78 7.14 -18.37 9.90
C GLY A 78 7.26 -17.48 11.13
N ALA A 79 6.83 -18.01 12.28
CA ALA A 79 6.82 -17.31 13.56
C ALA A 79 8.23 -16.83 13.98
N GLU A 80 9.28 -17.59 13.67
CA GLU A 80 10.67 -17.22 13.94
C GLU A 80 11.09 -15.96 13.18
N ALA A 81 10.66 -15.83 11.92
CA ALA A 81 10.95 -14.63 11.13
C ALA A 81 10.27 -13.40 11.74
N VAL A 82 9.02 -13.55 12.19
CA VAL A 82 8.30 -12.50 12.92
C VAL A 82 9.07 -12.13 14.19
N ALA A 83 9.37 -13.10 15.06
CA ALA A 83 10.07 -12.89 16.32
C ALA A 83 11.42 -12.18 16.14
N ARG A 84 12.20 -12.54 15.09
CA ARG A 84 13.46 -11.85 14.78
C ARG A 84 13.26 -10.36 14.46
N VAL A 85 12.24 -10.02 13.67
CA VAL A 85 11.93 -8.63 13.35
C VAL A 85 11.49 -7.87 14.60
N LEU A 86 10.75 -8.52 15.51
CA LEU A 86 10.34 -7.90 16.78
C LEU A 86 11.54 -7.64 17.69
N GLY A 87 12.39 -8.65 17.88
CA GLY A 87 13.57 -8.53 18.72
C GLY A 87 14.56 -7.48 18.21
N ALA A 88 14.65 -7.28 16.88
CA ALA A 88 15.46 -6.21 16.32
C ALA A 88 14.92 -4.81 16.70
N TYR A 89 13.60 -4.63 16.78
CA TYR A 89 13.00 -3.37 17.22
C TYR A 89 13.17 -3.12 18.72
N ASP A 90 13.10 -4.17 19.53
CA ASP A 90 13.30 -4.09 20.99
C ASP A 90 14.77 -3.97 21.40
N SER A 91 15.70 -4.02 20.44
CA SER A 91 17.11 -3.79 20.72
C SER A 91 17.31 -2.37 21.30
N PRO A 92 18.05 -2.23 22.42
CA PRO A 92 18.28 -0.93 23.07
C PRO A 92 18.96 0.10 22.16
N THR A 93 19.57 -0.34 21.05
CA THR A 93 20.13 0.52 20.01
C THR A 93 19.07 1.19 19.12
N LEU A 94 17.86 0.65 19.05
CA LEU A 94 16.74 1.16 18.25
C LEU A 94 15.61 1.78 19.09
N SER A 95 15.42 1.37 20.36
CA SER A 95 14.48 2.05 21.27
C SER A 95 14.69 1.73 22.76
N PRO A 96 14.66 2.71 23.69
CA PRO A 96 14.89 2.48 25.13
C PRO A 96 13.65 2.07 25.95
N ALA A 97 12.57 1.53 25.36
CA ALA A 97 11.38 1.14 26.13
C ALA A 97 10.65 -0.09 25.53
N PRO A 98 10.08 -0.99 26.36
CA PRO A 98 9.22 -2.08 25.88
C PRO A 98 7.92 -1.48 25.34
N ARG A 99 7.54 -1.84 24.11
CA ARG A 99 6.46 -1.16 23.37
C ARG A 99 5.37 -2.14 22.95
N THR A 100 4.13 -1.71 23.14
CA THR A 100 2.95 -2.36 22.59
C THR A 100 2.99 -2.30 21.07
N THR A 101 3.19 -3.46 20.44
CA THR A 101 3.27 -3.56 18.98
C THR A 101 1.93 -4.03 18.43
N ALA A 102 1.39 -3.26 17.48
CA ALA A 102 0.16 -3.60 16.79
C ALA A 102 0.49 -3.85 15.32
N TYR A 103 -0.09 -4.91 14.76
CA TYR A 103 0.38 -5.49 13.50
C TYR A 103 -0.72 -5.48 12.45
N ALA A 104 -0.39 -5.13 11.20
CA ALA A 104 -1.35 -5.11 10.10
C ALA A 104 -1.10 -6.30 9.15
N ALA A 105 -2.04 -7.24 9.11
CA ALA A 105 -2.12 -8.26 8.07
C ALA A 105 -2.92 -7.68 6.90
N ILE A 106 -2.26 -7.45 5.77
CA ILE A 106 -2.91 -6.92 4.57
C ILE A 106 -3.20 -8.09 3.64
N ARG A 107 -4.49 -8.36 3.40
CA ARG A 107 -4.88 -9.22 2.28
C ARG A 107 -5.09 -8.37 1.04
N SER A 108 -4.14 -8.46 0.11
CA SER A 108 -4.39 -8.08 -1.28
C SER A 108 -5.22 -9.20 -1.90
N CYS A 109 -6.54 -9.05 -1.93
CA CYS A 109 -7.28 -9.62 -3.05
C CYS A 109 -7.04 -8.67 -4.21
N SER A 110 -6.00 -8.94 -5.02
CA SER A 110 -5.96 -8.35 -6.34
C SER A 110 -7.24 -8.76 -7.07
N ALA A 111 -7.98 -7.80 -7.61
CA ALA A 111 -8.87 -8.12 -8.72
C ALA A 111 -8.02 -8.85 -9.80
N PRO A 112 -8.58 -9.80 -10.57
CA PRO A 112 -7.90 -10.25 -11.77
C PRO A 112 -7.48 -9.00 -12.56
N ARG A 113 -6.21 -8.93 -12.93
CA ARG A 113 -5.71 -7.90 -13.85
C ARG A 113 -6.45 -8.12 -15.17
N THR A 114 -7.63 -7.51 -15.33
CA THR A 114 -8.25 -7.40 -16.65
C THR A 114 -7.29 -6.57 -17.48
N GLY A 115 -6.75 -7.18 -18.54
CA GLY A 115 -5.60 -6.69 -19.29
C GLY A 115 -5.65 -5.20 -19.55
N ARG A 116 -4.73 -4.45 -18.95
CA ARG A 116 -4.41 -3.10 -19.41
C ARG A 116 -3.53 -3.27 -20.64
N GLY A 117 -4.18 -3.42 -21.80
CA GLY A 117 -3.52 -3.08 -23.05
C GLY A 117 -3.13 -1.61 -22.94
N SER A 118 -1.83 -1.33 -22.83
CA SER A 118 -1.34 0.03 -23.06
C SER A 118 -1.79 0.43 -24.47
N PRO A 119 -2.41 1.61 -24.68
CA PRO A 119 -2.59 2.10 -26.02
C PRO A 119 -1.19 2.28 -26.60
N ARG A 120 -0.88 1.47 -27.62
CA ARG A 120 0.34 1.60 -28.40
C ARG A 120 0.29 3.00 -29.04
N PRO A 121 1.23 3.91 -28.79
CA PRO A 121 1.20 5.22 -29.44
C PRO A 121 1.28 5.02 -30.96
N PRO A 122 0.52 5.80 -31.76
CA PRO A 122 0.60 5.69 -33.21
C PRO A 122 2.04 6.01 -33.67
N PRO A 123 2.53 5.34 -34.73
CA PRO A 123 3.86 5.62 -35.24
C PRO A 123 3.94 7.10 -35.67
N ALA A 124 4.95 7.81 -35.16
CA ALA A 124 5.23 9.18 -35.51
C ALA A 124 5.48 9.28 -37.02
N THR A 125 4.47 9.72 -37.75
CA THR A 125 4.56 10.11 -39.15
C THR A 125 4.30 11.60 -39.23
N GLY A 126 5.29 12.34 -39.73
CA GLY A 126 5.14 13.76 -40.05
C GLY A 126 6.22 14.64 -39.45
N ARG A 127 7.28 14.88 -40.22
CA ARG A 127 8.25 15.96 -40.01
C ARG A 127 7.50 17.29 -39.82
N ALA A 128 7.64 17.92 -38.65
CA ALA A 128 7.27 19.31 -38.48
C ALA A 128 8.23 20.18 -39.30
N ARG A 129 7.70 20.86 -40.34
CA ARG A 129 8.37 22.00 -40.96
C ARG A 129 8.24 23.19 -40.00
N LEU A 130 9.37 23.81 -39.68
CA LEU A 130 9.41 25.12 -39.04
C LEU A 130 8.98 26.18 -40.06
N PRO A 131 8.19 27.21 -39.69
CA PRO A 131 7.92 28.33 -40.58
C PRO A 131 9.11 29.29 -40.63
N GLU A 132 9.43 29.71 -41.85
CA GLU A 132 10.47 30.65 -42.22
C GLU A 132 10.00 32.07 -41.90
N HIS A 133 10.81 32.81 -41.12
CA HIS A 133 10.57 34.24 -40.88
C HIS A 133 11.01 35.03 -42.12
N ALA A 134 10.04 35.40 -42.96
CA ALA A 134 10.21 36.43 -43.98
C ALA A 134 9.80 37.80 -43.42
N GLY A 135 10.74 38.73 -43.40
CA GLY A 135 10.49 40.15 -43.15
C GLY A 135 9.84 40.85 -44.34
N GLY A 136 9.21 42.00 -44.08
CA GLY A 136 8.73 42.90 -45.12
C GLY A 136 8.04 44.14 -44.53
N GLN A 137 8.58 45.32 -44.83
CA GLN A 137 8.28 46.66 -44.30
C GLN A 137 7.03 47.35 -44.90
N ALA A 138 6.52 48.36 -44.17
CA ALA A 138 6.01 49.66 -44.66
C ALA A 138 5.93 50.61 -43.43
N HIS A 139 6.63 51.74 -43.26
CA HIS A 139 6.69 53.03 -44.00
C HIS A 139 5.30 53.62 -44.30
N ALA A 140 4.88 54.83 -43.95
CA ALA A 140 5.36 55.98 -43.14
C ALA A 140 4.13 56.88 -42.85
N ASP A 141 4.18 57.81 -41.88
CA ASP A 141 4.07 59.26 -42.18
C ASP A 141 4.26 60.19 -40.96
N ARG A 142 4.86 61.36 -41.23
CA ARG A 142 5.17 62.48 -40.31
C ARG A 142 4.00 63.47 -40.23
N VAL A 143 3.82 64.13 -39.07
CA VAL A 143 3.64 65.60 -39.02
C VAL A 143 4.33 66.14 -37.76
N ARG A 144 4.93 67.33 -37.92
CA ARG A 144 5.77 68.10 -37.00
C ARG A 144 5.08 68.55 -35.72
#